data_AF-A0A1B6EPT3-F1
#
_entry.id   AF-A0A1B6EPT3-F1
#
_cell.length_a   1.000
_cell.length_b   1.000
_cell.length_c   1.000
_cell.angle_alpha   90.00
_cell.angle_beta   90.00
_cell.angle_gamma   90.00
#
_symmetry.space_group_name_H-M   'P 1'
#
loop_
_entity.id
_entity.type
_entity.pdbx_description
1 polymer ?
#
loop_
_entity_poly.entity_id
_entity_poly.type
_entity_poly.pdbx_seq_one_letter_code
_entity_poly.pdbx_strand_id
1 'polypeptide(L)'
;IISLKEIFVPSRINMSFSSVLIVLAIFIVSERVHGRVVSIGTPVIFTGTNGGGQDEIQAPVGYMATKSFYAGGTVNGAWYTPYDNIGDLGTIATIDVQPQGQFAQLSVRGTTTNGRVRIRIYADIN
;
A
#
# COMPACT_ATOMS: atom_id res chain seq x y z
N ILE A 1 -72.84 15.34 39.57
CA ILE A 1 -71.51 15.97 39.76
C ILE A 1 -70.59 15.32 38.74
N ILE A 2 -70.27 16.06 37.68
CA ILE A 2 -69.44 15.63 36.54
C ILE A 2 -68.04 16.23 36.80
N SER A 3 -66.99 15.42 36.78
CA SER A 3 -65.60 15.89 36.86
C SER A 3 -64.99 15.94 35.46
N LEU A 4 -64.35 17.07 35.16
CA LEU A 4 -63.82 17.51 33.86
C LEU A 4 -62.29 17.65 33.98
N LYS A 5 -61.58 17.42 32.85
CA LYS A 5 -60.17 17.75 32.53
C LYS A 5 -59.12 16.81 33.17
N GLU A 6 -58.08 16.28 32.51
CA GLU A 6 -57.23 16.64 31.35
C GLU A 6 -56.73 15.31 30.71
N ILE A 7 -56.78 15.00 29.42
CA ILE A 7 -56.03 15.47 28.23
C ILE A 7 -54.51 15.63 28.43
N PHE A 8 -53.78 14.59 27.97
CA PHE A 8 -52.48 14.61 27.27
C PHE A 8 -51.18 14.86 28.06
N VAL A 9 -50.32 13.83 28.14
CA VAL A 9 -48.86 14.00 28.13
C VAL A 9 -48.24 12.94 27.20
N PRO A 10 -47.75 13.30 26.01
CA PRO A 10 -46.77 12.50 25.30
C PRO A 10 -45.41 12.79 25.95
N SER A 11 -44.76 11.77 26.51
CA SER A 11 -43.38 11.89 26.96
C SER A 11 -42.48 12.06 25.74
N ARG A 12 -42.23 13.31 25.36
CA ARG A 12 -41.20 13.68 24.41
C ARG A 12 -39.82 13.57 25.09
N ILE A 13 -38.97 12.79 24.43
CA ILE A 13 -37.51 12.96 24.28
C ILE A 13 -36.64 12.43 25.42
N ASN A 14 -35.85 11.40 25.09
CA ASN A 14 -34.39 11.48 25.19
C ASN A 14 -33.69 10.45 24.27
N MET A 15 -33.89 10.60 22.96
CA MET A 15 -33.03 10.01 21.92
C MET A 15 -32.28 11.15 21.21
N SER A 16 -31.27 11.74 21.85
CA SER A 16 -30.49 12.79 21.17
C SER A 16 -29.03 12.93 21.58
N PHE A 17 -28.59 12.37 22.71
CA PHE A 17 -27.20 12.57 23.16
C PHE A 17 -26.32 11.32 23.01
N SER A 18 -26.86 10.12 23.26
CA SER A 18 -26.06 8.88 23.18
C SER A 18 -25.66 8.49 21.75
N SER A 19 -26.53 8.73 20.77
CA SER A 19 -26.25 8.43 19.35
C SER A 19 -25.21 9.37 18.75
N VAL A 20 -25.20 10.65 19.13
CA VAL A 20 -24.20 11.63 18.68
C VAL A 20 -22.81 11.30 19.23
N LEU A 21 -22.74 10.86 20.49
CA LEU A 21 -21.48 10.45 21.12
C LEU A 21 -20.87 9.20 20.47
N ILE A 22 -21.70 8.23 20.06
CA ILE A 22 -21.22 7.02 19.35
C ILE A 22 -20.69 7.38 17.96
N VAL A 23 -21.38 8.24 17.22
CA VAL A 23 -20.92 8.69 15.90
C VAL A 23 -19.62 9.49 16.00
N LEU A 24 -19.48 10.34 17.02
CA LEU A 24 -18.26 11.12 17.25
C LEU A 24 -17.08 10.22 17.67
N ALA A 25 -17.32 9.20 18.50
CA ALA A 25 -16.31 8.22 18.87
C ALA A 25 -15.82 7.40 17.66
N ILE A 26 -16.71 7.05 16.72
CA ILE A 26 -16.34 6.39 15.46
C ILE A 26 -15.48 7.33 14.58
N PHE A 27 -15.83 8.62 14.50
CA PHE A 27 -15.04 9.60 13.75
C PHE A 27 -13.63 9.80 14.33
N ILE A 28 -13.48 9.90 15.66
CA ILE A 28 -12.18 10.07 16.33
C ILE A 28 -11.29 8.82 16.17
N VAL A 29 -11.87 7.62 16.10
CA VAL A 29 -11.11 6.39 15.80
C VAL A 29 -10.68 6.34 14.32
N SER A 30 -11.49 6.87 13.40
CA SER A 30 -11.16 6.90 11.97
C SER A 30 -10.03 7.86 11.59
N GLU A 31 -9.76 8.89 12.41
CA GLU A 31 -8.66 9.85 12.17
C GLU A 31 -7.26 9.29 12.47
N ARG A 32 -7.15 8.04 12.95
CA ARG A 32 -5.86 7.38 13.27
C ARG A 32 -5.34 6.43 12.18
N VAL A 33 -5.79 6.56 10.94
CA VAL A 33 -5.16 5.85 9.80
C VAL A 33 -4.52 6.89 8.88
N HIS A 34 -3.55 7.62 9.42
CA HIS A 34 -2.68 8.48 8.61
C HIS A 34 -1.39 7.74 8.32
N GLY A 35 -1.43 6.87 7.31
CA GLY A 35 -0.25 6.25 6.75
C GLY A 35 -0.40 6.17 5.24
N ARG A 36 0.14 7.14 4.51
CA ARG A 36 0.34 6.98 3.06
C ARG A 36 1.70 7.48 2.69
N VAL A 37 2.64 6.55 2.58
CA VAL A 37 3.85 6.78 1.80
C VAL A 37 3.76 6.01 0.49
N VAL A 38 3.86 6.78 -0.60
CA VAL A 38 4.08 6.26 -1.94
C VAL A 38 5.58 6.34 -2.18
N SER A 39 6.31 5.30 -1.78
CA SER A 39 7.73 5.22 -2.13
C SER A 39 7.84 4.77 -3.58
N ILE A 40 8.59 5.53 -4.38
CA ILE A 40 8.84 5.26 -5.78
C ILE A 40 10.34 4.99 -5.95
N GLY A 41 10.71 3.73 -6.08
CA GLY A 41 12.06 3.31 -6.45
C GLY A 41 12.14 3.03 -7.93
N THR A 42 13.24 3.39 -8.60
CA THR A 42 13.49 2.97 -9.99
C THR A 42 14.69 2.03 -10.03
N PRO A 43 14.51 0.74 -9.75
CA PRO A 43 15.60 -0.21 -9.86
C PRO A 43 15.99 -0.50 -11.30
N VAL A 44 17.30 -0.61 -11.50
CA VAL A 44 17.91 -1.12 -12.73
C VAL A 44 18.28 -2.58 -12.51
N ILE A 45 17.83 -3.42 -13.44
CA ILE A 45 18.05 -4.87 -13.47
C ILE A 45 19.18 -5.14 -14.47
N PHE A 46 20.25 -5.75 -13.99
CA PHE A 46 21.39 -6.16 -14.81
C PHE A 46 21.45 -7.67 -14.92
N THR A 47 21.82 -8.18 -16.10
CA THR A 47 21.88 -9.63 -16.37
C THR A 47 23.29 -10.22 -16.26
N GLY A 48 24.28 -9.39 -15.93
CA GLY A 48 25.68 -9.73 -15.70
C GLY A 48 26.21 -9.06 -14.43
N THR A 49 27.51 -8.74 -14.37
CA THR A 49 28.19 -8.13 -13.21
C THR A 49 28.36 -6.61 -13.31
N ASN A 50 27.57 -5.94 -14.16
CA ASN A 50 27.76 -4.52 -14.51
C ASN A 50 26.85 -3.55 -13.73
N GLY A 51 26.30 -3.97 -12.59
CA GLY A 51 25.71 -3.06 -11.60
C GLY A 51 26.03 -3.46 -10.17
N GLY A 52 25.43 -2.78 -9.21
CA GLY A 52 25.69 -2.98 -7.77
C GLY A 52 25.40 -1.76 -6.91
N GLY A 53 24.84 -0.70 -7.50
CA GLY A 53 24.36 0.46 -6.76
C GLY A 53 23.23 0.12 -5.80
N GLN A 54 22.95 1.06 -4.88
CA GLN A 54 21.94 0.90 -3.83
C GLN A 54 20.56 0.52 -4.36
N ASP A 55 20.20 0.91 -5.58
CA ASP A 55 18.91 0.60 -6.21
C ASP A 55 18.99 -0.44 -7.34
N GLU A 56 20.16 -1.03 -7.58
CA GLU A 56 20.39 -1.93 -8.70
C GLU A 56 20.35 -3.40 -8.28
N ILE A 57 19.86 -4.29 -9.15
CA ILE A 57 19.81 -5.74 -8.90
C ILE A 57 20.59 -6.47 -9.99
N GLN A 58 21.44 -7.42 -9.57
CA GLN A 58 22.13 -8.33 -10.48
C GLN A 58 21.31 -9.63 -10.56
N ALA A 59 20.75 -9.92 -11.73
CA ALA A 59 19.95 -11.09 -12.03
C ALA A 59 20.58 -11.87 -13.20
N PRO A 60 21.58 -12.75 -12.94
CA PRO A 60 22.21 -13.54 -13.99
C PRO A 60 21.21 -14.36 -14.80
N VAL A 61 21.48 -14.54 -16.10
CA VAL A 61 20.61 -15.27 -17.04
C VAL A 61 20.22 -16.64 -16.45
N GLY A 62 18.91 -16.91 -16.37
CA GLY A 62 18.37 -18.18 -15.91
C GLY A 62 18.21 -18.32 -14.40
N TYR A 63 18.82 -17.44 -13.60
CA TYR A 63 18.75 -17.42 -12.14
C TYR A 63 17.75 -16.38 -11.64
N MET A 64 17.21 -16.62 -10.44
CA MET A 64 16.35 -15.66 -9.74
C MET A 64 17.20 -14.83 -8.78
N ALA A 65 17.00 -13.52 -8.81
CA ALA A 65 17.59 -12.58 -7.86
C ALA A 65 16.49 -11.79 -7.17
N THR A 66 16.75 -11.38 -5.93
CA THR A 66 15.80 -10.62 -5.11
C THR A 66 16.44 -9.37 -4.53
N LYS A 67 15.65 -8.30 -4.37
CA LYS A 67 16.06 -7.07 -3.71
C LYS A 67 14.92 -6.49 -2.88
N SER A 68 15.23 -6.06 -1.65
CA SER A 68 14.24 -5.47 -0.74
C SER A 68 14.38 -3.96 -0.66
N PHE A 69 13.25 -3.26 -0.69
CA PHE A 69 13.14 -1.80 -0.59
C PHE A 69 12.44 -1.45 0.71
N TYR A 70 13.12 -0.72 1.60
CA TYR A 70 12.54 -0.27 2.86
C TYR A 70 11.53 0.86 2.63
N ALA A 71 10.33 0.73 3.19
CA ALA A 71 9.23 1.67 2.97
C ALA A 71 8.99 2.64 4.13
N GLY A 72 9.69 2.48 5.27
CA GLY A 72 9.50 3.32 6.45
C GLY A 72 8.25 3.01 7.29
N GLY A 73 7.40 2.08 6.83
CA GLY A 73 6.18 1.65 7.49
C GLY A 73 5.70 0.31 6.95
N THR A 74 4.54 -0.17 7.41
CA THR A 74 3.98 -1.47 7.01
C THR A 74 3.52 -1.41 5.57
N VAL A 75 4.09 -2.25 4.70
CA VAL A 75 3.74 -2.33 3.28
C VAL A 75 2.46 -3.14 3.12
N ASN A 76 1.42 -2.46 2.64
CA ASN A 76 0.11 -3.06 2.35
C ASN A 76 -0.04 -3.45 0.88
N GLY A 77 0.77 -2.87 0.00
CA GLY A 77 0.78 -3.22 -1.42
C GLY A 77 2.05 -2.75 -2.11
N ALA A 78 2.50 -3.53 -3.08
CA ALA A 78 3.63 -3.17 -3.92
C ALA A 78 3.41 -3.70 -5.35
N TRP A 79 3.82 -2.92 -6.34
CA TRP A 79 3.70 -3.31 -7.75
C TRP A 79 4.79 -2.62 -8.56
N TYR A 80 5.08 -3.16 -9.74
CA TYR A 80 6.02 -2.57 -10.67
C TYR A 80 5.30 -2.03 -11.91
N THR A 81 5.91 -1.02 -12.55
CA THR A 81 5.66 -0.75 -13.97
C THR A 81 6.98 -0.72 -14.71
N PRO A 82 6.99 -1.07 -16.00
CA PRO A 82 8.06 -0.68 -16.93
C PRO A 82 8.45 0.80 -16.75
N TYR A 83 9.75 1.12 -16.71
CA TYR A 83 10.22 2.51 -16.65
C TYR A 83 10.36 3.14 -18.05
N ASP A 84 10.85 2.38 -19.03
CA ASP A 84 10.95 2.80 -20.44
C ASP A 84 9.98 1.98 -21.31
N ASN A 85 9.75 2.42 -22.56
CA ASN A 85 9.09 1.66 -23.64
C ASN A 85 9.94 0.45 -24.04
N ILE A 86 10.28 -0.40 -23.07
CA ILE A 86 10.92 -1.68 -23.31
C ILE A 86 9.82 -2.54 -23.93
N GLY A 87 9.78 -2.58 -25.26
CA GLY A 87 8.87 -3.41 -26.06
C GLY A 87 8.95 -4.91 -25.75
N ASP A 88 9.81 -5.31 -24.81
CA ASP A 88 10.09 -6.67 -24.39
C ASP A 88 9.94 -6.94 -22.89
N LEU A 89 9.34 -6.04 -22.08
CA LEU A 89 9.10 -6.39 -20.66
C LEU A 89 8.10 -7.55 -20.48
N GLY A 90 7.31 -7.86 -21.50
CA GLY A 90 6.50 -9.09 -21.58
C GLY A 90 7.33 -10.36 -21.82
N THR A 91 8.59 -10.24 -22.23
CA THR A 91 9.48 -11.33 -22.66
C THR A 91 10.73 -11.49 -21.76
N ILE A 92 11.07 -10.47 -20.95
CA ILE A 92 12.42 -10.27 -20.37
C ILE A 92 12.61 -10.75 -18.93
N ALA A 93 11.59 -11.11 -18.15
CA ALA A 93 11.81 -11.73 -16.84
C ALA A 93 10.47 -12.07 -16.21
N THR A 94 10.41 -13.17 -15.46
CA THR A 94 9.43 -13.26 -14.38
C THR A 94 9.82 -12.19 -13.36
N ILE A 95 9.13 -11.04 -13.41
CA ILE A 95 9.27 -9.96 -12.44
C ILE A 95 8.07 -10.07 -11.50
N ASP A 96 8.36 -10.09 -10.22
CA ASP A 96 7.34 -10.03 -9.19
C ASP A 96 7.74 -9.00 -8.14
N VAL A 97 6.76 -8.36 -7.54
CA VAL A 97 6.97 -7.45 -6.40
C VAL A 97 5.95 -7.81 -5.33
N GLN A 98 6.45 -8.20 -4.17
CA GLN A 98 5.60 -8.61 -3.05
C GLN A 98 5.84 -7.75 -1.81
N PRO A 99 4.79 -7.42 -1.05
CA PRO A 99 4.92 -6.82 0.27
C PRO A 99 5.54 -7.83 1.26
N GLN A 100 6.47 -7.36 2.10
CA GLN A 100 7.17 -8.16 3.11
C GLN A 100 7.39 -7.32 4.39
N GLY A 101 6.35 -7.19 5.22
CA GLY A 101 6.42 -6.39 6.45
C GLY A 101 6.67 -4.92 6.12
N GLN A 102 7.83 -4.38 6.52
CA GLN A 102 8.22 -2.98 6.20
C GLN A 102 8.97 -2.82 4.87
N PHE A 103 9.08 -3.90 4.10
CA PHE A 103 9.82 -3.94 2.85
C PHE A 103 8.92 -4.33 1.69
N ALA A 104 9.25 -3.89 0.49
CA ALA A 104 8.78 -4.51 -0.74
C ALA A 104 9.93 -5.32 -1.34
N GLN A 105 9.71 -6.61 -1.63
CA GLN A 105 10.70 -7.46 -2.28
C GLN A 105 10.41 -7.51 -3.78
N LEU A 106 11.38 -7.05 -4.57
CA LEU A 106 11.43 -7.29 -6.01
C LEU A 106 12.14 -8.62 -6.26
N SER A 107 11.51 -9.49 -7.04
CA SER A 107 12.07 -10.75 -7.52
C SER A 107 12.14 -10.71 -9.04
N VAL A 108 13.29 -11.09 -9.60
CA VAL A 108 13.53 -11.03 -11.04
C VAL A 108 14.26 -12.29 -11.48
N ARG A 109 13.73 -12.97 -12.51
CA ARG A 109 14.49 -14.01 -13.24
C ARG A 109 15.30 -13.37 -14.37
N GLY A 110 16.61 -13.51 -14.33
CA GLY A 110 17.52 -12.92 -15.31
C GLY A 110 17.30 -13.45 -16.74
N THR A 111 17.42 -12.57 -17.72
CA THR A 111 17.43 -12.90 -19.16
C THR A 111 18.63 -12.28 -19.86
N THR A 112 18.66 -12.24 -21.18
CA THR A 112 19.81 -11.72 -21.94
C THR A 112 19.90 -10.19 -21.98
N THR A 113 18.85 -9.48 -21.57
CA THR A 113 18.75 -8.02 -21.75
C THR A 113 18.55 -7.31 -20.41
N ASN A 114 19.29 -6.23 -20.18
CA ASN A 114 19.10 -5.37 -19.00
C ASN A 114 17.75 -4.66 -19.05
N GLY A 115 17.15 -4.39 -17.88
CA GLY A 115 15.82 -3.79 -17.78
C GLY A 115 15.73 -2.73 -16.69
N ARG A 116 14.71 -1.88 -16.77
CA ARG A 116 14.40 -0.87 -15.74
C ARG A 116 12.93 -0.92 -15.40
N VAL A 117 12.64 -0.99 -14.11
CA VAL A 117 11.26 -0.94 -13.60
C VAL A 117 11.13 0.17 -12.58
N ARG A 118 9.91 0.67 -12.44
CA ARG A 118 9.51 1.58 -11.37
C ARG A 118 8.69 0.81 -10.37
N ILE A 119 9.18 0.67 -9.16
CA ILE A 119 8.45 0.09 -8.05
C ILE A 119 7.63 1.19 -7.39
N ARG A 120 6.36 0.89 -7.14
CA ARG A 120 5.48 1.69 -6.31
C ARG A 120 5.09 0.88 -5.09
N ILE A 121 5.24 1.49 -3.93
CA ILE A 121 4.96 0.87 -2.64
C ILE A 121 3.90 1.71 -1.95
N TYR A 122 2.85 1.06 -1.46
CA TYR A 122 1.86 1.64 -0.58
C TYR A 122 2.12 1.12 0.85
N ALA A 123 2.51 2.03 1.74
CA ALA A 123 2.82 1.71 3.12
C ALA A 123 2.14 2.66 4.11
N ASP A 124 1.70 2.09 5.22
CA ASP A 124 1.20 2.82 6.38
C ASP A 124 2.37 3.13 7.32
N ILE A 125 2.67 4.42 7.50
CA ILE A 125 3.65 4.89 8.48
C ILE A 125 2.89 5.38 9.71
N ASN A 126 3.17 4.76 10.86
CA ASN A 126 2.59 5.12 12.16
C ASN A 126 3.60 5.91 12.99
#